data_AF-A0A537V843-F1
#
_entry.id   AF-A0A537V843-F1
#
_cell.length_a   1.000
_cell.length_b   1.000
_cell.length_c   1.000
_cell.angle_alpha   90.00
_cell.angle_beta   90.00
_cell.angle_gamma   90.00
#
_symmetry.space_group_name_H-M   'P 1'
#
loop_
_entity.id
_entity.type
_entity.pdbx_description
1 polymer ?
#
loop_
_entity_poly.entity_id
_entity_poly.type
_entity_poly.pdbx_seq_one_letter_code
_entity_poly.pdbx_strand_id
1 'polypeptide(L)' 'MVPRVDTLDRLLAGCGQQLATEPRPGLGTDRTAIRALLRLTPAQRLRLATREGRNLERLARAASA' A
#
# COMPACT_ATOMS: atom_id res chain seq x y z
N MET A 1 -2.87 -33.02 5.12
CA MET A 1 -3.30 -33.22 3.72
C MET A 1 -3.35 -31.85 3.08
N VAL A 2 -2.43 -31.53 2.15
CA VAL A 2 -2.48 -30.24 1.42
C VAL A 2 -3.46 -30.44 0.26
N PRO A 3 -4.55 -29.65 0.13
CA PRO A 3 -5.41 -29.73 -1.04
C PRO A 3 -4.55 -29.42 -2.28
N ARG A 4 -4.52 -30.35 -3.23
CA ARG A 4 -3.75 -30.18 -4.46
C ARG A 4 -4.43 -29.12 -5.31
N VAL A 5 -3.63 -28.37 -6.09
CA VAL A 5 -4.13 -27.34 -7.01
C VAL A 5 -5.24 -27.91 -7.90
N ASP A 6 -5.09 -29.14 -8.38
CA ASP A 6 -6.09 -29.85 -9.20
C ASP A 6 -7.43 -30.11 -8.49
N THR A 7 -7.42 -30.24 -7.15
CA THR A 7 -8.65 -30.38 -6.37
C THR A 7 -9.37 -29.04 -6.30
N LEU A 8 -8.64 -27.96 -6.04
CA LEU A 8 -9.20 -26.61 -5.99
C LEU A 8 -9.76 -26.19 -7.35
N ASP A 9 -9.03 -26.47 -8.43
CA ASP A 9 -9.42 -26.12 -9.79
C ASP A 9 -10.74 -26.82 -10.20
N ARG A 10 -10.88 -28.12 -9.88
CA ARG A 10 -12.12 -28.88 -10.11
C ARG A 10 -13.32 -28.33 -9.32
N LEU A 11 -13.11 -27.90 -8.08
CA LEU A 11 -14.18 -27.31 -7.27
C LEU A 11 -14.65 -25.98 -7.87
N LEU A 12 -13.71 -25.13 -8.28
CA LEU A 12 -14.02 -23.84 -8.91
C LEU A 12 -14.72 -24.02 -10.26
N ALA A 13 -14.29 -24.98 -11.07
CA ALA A 13 -14.94 -25.32 -12.33
C ALA A 13 -16.42 -25.71 -12.12
N GLY A 14 -16.73 -26.47 -11.05
CA GLY A 14 -18.11 -26.79 -10.66
C GLY A 14 -18.95 -25.55 -10.28
N CYS A 15 -18.30 -24.46 -9.90
CA CYS A 15 -18.93 -23.16 -9.65
C CYS A 15 -18.89 -22.21 -10.87
N GLY A 16 -18.40 -22.66 -12.02
CA GLY A 16 -18.21 -21.80 -13.20
C GLY A 16 -17.14 -20.72 -12.99
N GLN A 17 -16.14 -20.98 -12.15
CA GLN A 17 -15.02 -20.09 -11.85
C GLN A 17 -13.69 -20.75 -12.22
N GLN A 18 -12.63 -19.95 -12.38
CA GLN A 18 -11.28 -20.44 -12.68
C GLN A 18 -10.24 -19.70 -11.83
N LEU A 19 -9.12 -20.36 -11.51
CA LEU A 19 -7.95 -19.69 -10.97
C LEU A 19 -7.21 -18.91 -12.05
N ALA A 20 -6.86 -17.67 -11.73
CA ALA A 20 -5.95 -16.85 -12.50
C ALA A 20 -4.87 -16.29 -11.55
N THR A 21 -3.66 -16.11 -12.09
CA THR A 21 -2.58 -15.43 -11.37
C THR A 21 -2.64 -13.95 -11.66
N GLU A 22 -2.68 -13.14 -10.62
CA GLU A 22 -2.55 -11.69 -10.71
C GLU A 22 -1.28 -11.25 -9.98
N PRO A 23 -0.55 -10.24 -10.49
CA PRO A 23 0.55 -9.63 -9.75
C PRO A 23 0.04 -9.15 -8.39
N ARG A 24 0.73 -9.53 -7.31
CA ARG A 24 0.32 -9.14 -5.96
C ARG A 24 0.49 -7.62 -5.79
N PRO A 25 -0.60 -6.85 -5.57
CA PRO A 25 -0.51 -5.39 -5.49
C PRO A 25 0.40 -4.92 -4.36
N GLY A 26 1.36 -4.08 -4.72
CA GLY A 26 2.38 -3.52 -3.84
C GLY A 26 3.28 -4.56 -3.16
N LEU A 27 3.49 -5.72 -3.77
CA LEU A 27 4.67 -6.54 -3.50
C LEU A 27 5.92 -5.71 -3.87
N GLY A 28 6.92 -5.67 -2.99
CA GLY A 28 8.13 -4.86 -3.18
C GLY A 28 7.98 -3.37 -2.89
N THR A 29 6.76 -2.88 -2.60
CA THR A 29 6.58 -1.49 -2.15
C THR A 29 6.93 -1.35 -0.68
N ASP A 30 7.88 -0.46 -0.35
CA ASP A 30 8.12 -0.08 1.04
C ASP A 30 6.90 0.70 1.58
N ARG A 31 6.23 0.10 2.57
CA ARG A 31 5.06 0.67 3.23
C ARG A 31 5.38 1.22 4.62
N THR A 32 6.65 1.29 5.01
CA THR A 32 7.08 1.68 6.36
C THR A 32 6.60 3.10 6.68
N ALA A 33 6.84 4.06 5.79
CA ALA A 33 6.41 5.45 5.98
C ALA A 33 4.87 5.55 6.06
N ILE A 34 4.13 4.93 5.13
CA ILE A 34 2.66 4.95 5.12
C ILE A 34 2.10 4.36 6.43
N ARG A 35 2.63 3.22 6.88
CA ARG A 35 2.20 2.59 8.14
C ARG A 35 2.48 3.47 9.35
N ALA A 36 3.62 4.18 9.36
CA ALA A 36 3.94 5.13 10.41
C ALA A 36 2.94 6.31 10.43
N LEU A 37 2.61 6.86 9.26
CA LEU A 37 1.63 7.95 9.13
C LEU A 37 0.23 7.53 9.60
N LEU A 38 -0.20 6.31 9.27
CA LEU A 38 -1.52 5.79 9.67
C LEU A 38 -1.66 5.61 11.18
N ARG A 39 -0.56 5.43 11.91
CA ARG A 39 -0.55 5.30 13.38
C ARG A 39 -0.62 6.63 14.12
N LEU A 40 -0.51 7.76 13.43
CA LEU A 40 -0.56 9.08 14.06
C LEU A 40 -1.98 9.43 14.50
N THR A 41 -2.09 10.03 15.69
CA THR A 41 -3.32 10.68 16.14
C THR A 41 -3.63 11.92 15.29
N PRO A 42 -4.88 12.40 15.24
CA PRO A 42 -5.23 13.62 14.50
C PRO A 42 -4.34 14.83 14.85
N ALA A 43 -4.05 15.05 16.14
CA ALA A 43 -3.17 16.14 16.57
C ALA A 43 -1.71 15.97 16.09
N GLN A 44 -1.20 14.73 16.07
CA GLN A 44 0.12 14.45 15.53
C GLN A 44 0.17 14.66 14.00
N ARG A 45 -0.89 14.29 13.27
CA ARG A 45 -1.00 14.53 11.83
C ARG A 45 -1.00 16.02 11.51
N LEU A 46 -1.73 16.84 12.26
CA LEU A 46 -1.75 18.29 12.07
C LEU A 46 -0.34 18.88 12.24
N ARG A 47 0.37 18.52 13.32
CA ARG A 47 1.74 18.98 13.56
C ARG A 47 2.71 18.55 12.46
N LEU A 48 2.57 17.32 11.96
CA LEU A 48 3.38 16.82 10.86
C LEU A 48 3.12 17.63 9.59
N ALA A 49 1.85 17.81 9.21
CA ALA A 49 1.46 18.55 8.01
C ALA A 49 1.99 19.99 8.02
N THR A 50 1.89 20.70 9.14
CA THR A 50 2.47 22.06 9.27
C THR A 50 3.98 22.05 9.03
N ARG A 51 4.70 21.05 9.56
CA ARG A 51 6.14 20.94 9.36
C ARG A 51 6.49 20.64 7.91
N GLU A 52 5.78 19.71 7.28
CA GLU A 52 6.00 19.35 5.88
C GLU A 52 5.69 20.50 4.93
N GLY A 53 4.64 21.29 5.18
CA GLY A 53 4.35 22.50 4.42
C GLY A 53 5.49 23.50 4.43
N ARG A 54 6.06 23.79 5.60
CA ARG A 54 7.25 24.66 5.73
C ARG A 54 8.47 24.10 5.00
N ASN A 55 8.66 22.79 5.01
CA ASN A 55 9.75 22.14 4.27
C ASN A 55 9.55 22.30 2.77
N LEU A 56 8.32 22.11 2.28
CA LEU A 56 7.97 22.30 0.88
C LEU A 56 8.22 23.74 0.42
N GLU A 57 7.82 24.75 1.20
CA GLU A 57 8.09 26.16 0.91
C GLU A 57 9.58 26.48 0.81
N ARG A 58 10.42 25.85 1.64
CA ARG A 58 11.87 26.01 1.57
C ARG A 58 12.43 25.37 0.30
N LEU A 59 11.98 24.16 -0.02
CA LEU A 59 12.40 23.45 -1.22
C LEU A 59 12.00 24.22 -2.50
N ALA A 60 10.78 24.74 -2.54
CA ALA A 60 10.29 25.54 -3.66
C ALA A 60 11.11 26.82 -3.87
N ARG A 61 11.46 27.53 -2.78
CA ARG A 61 12.35 28.70 -2.86
C ARG A 61 13.74 28.33 -3.37
N ALA A 62 14.29 27.21 -2.93
CA ALA A 62 15.61 26.74 -3.36
C ALA A 62 15.62 26.30 -4.83
N ALA A 63 14.53 25.72 -5.33
CA ALA A 63 14.44 25.27 -6.71
C ALA A 63 14.27 26.42 -7.73
N SER A 64 13.78 27.58 -7.27
CA SER A 64 13.54 28.76 -8.10
C SER A 64 14.66 29.81 -8.04
N ALA A 65 15.74 29.53 -7.31
CA ALA A 65 16.93 30.39 -7.18
C ALA A 65 18.06 29.86 -8.07
#